data_AF-A0A1D6I688-F1
#
_entry.id   AF-A0A1D6I688-F1
#
_cell.length_a   1.000
_cell.length_b   1.000
_cell.length_c   1.000
_cell.angle_alpha   90.00
_cell.angle_beta   90.00
_cell.angle_gamma   90.00
#
_symmetry.space_group_name_H-M   'P 1'
#
loop_
_entity.id
_entity.type
_entity.pdbx_description
1 polymer ?
#
loop_
_entity_poly.entity_id
_entity_poly.type
_entity_poly.pdbx_seq_one_letter_code
_entity_poly.pdbx_strand_id
1 'polypeptide(L)'
;MLGLAKRVGARILLTSTSEVYGDPLEHPQIEAYWGNVNPIGVRSCYDEGKRVAEMLMFDYHRQHGIEIRIARIFNTYGPRMNIDDGRVVSNFIAQAVR
;
A
#
# COMPACT_ATOMS: atom_id res chain seq x y z
N MET A 1 14.05 3.74 -6.90
CA MET A 1 13.02 4.44 -7.68
C MET A 1 12.98 5.94 -7.41
N LEU A 2 12.84 6.39 -6.16
CA LEU A 2 12.83 7.83 -5.81
C LEU A 2 14.07 8.60 -6.31
N GLY A 3 15.28 8.07 -6.08
CA GLY A 3 16.51 8.68 -6.62
C GLY A 3 16.56 8.75 -8.14
N LEU A 4 15.96 7.77 -8.83
CA LEU A 4 15.83 7.80 -10.30
C LEU A 4 14.84 8.88 -10.75
N ALA A 5 13.67 8.93 -10.13
CA ALA A 5 12.65 9.94 -10.42
C ALA A 5 13.19 11.36 -10.24
N LYS A 6 13.92 11.61 -9.15
CA LYS A 6 14.67 12.85 -8.93
C LYS A 6 15.65 13.14 -10.06
N ARG A 7 16.48 12.16 -10.43
CA ARG A 7 17.55 12.34 -11.43
C ARG A 7 17.02 12.71 -12.81
N VAL A 8 15.86 12.19 -13.19
CA VAL A 8 15.29 12.39 -14.55
C VAL A 8 14.09 13.34 -14.57
N GLY A 9 13.72 13.94 -13.44
CA GLY A 9 12.55 14.83 -13.33
C GLY A 9 11.21 14.12 -13.55
N ALA A 10 11.12 12.82 -13.31
CA ALA A 10 9.88 12.07 -13.52
C ALA A 10 8.92 12.21 -12.33
N ARG A 11 7.63 12.25 -12.64
CA ARG A 11 6.55 12.00 -11.67
C ARG A 11 6.54 10.52 -11.30
N ILE A 12 6.37 10.23 -10.01
CA ILE A 12 6.31 8.85 -9.50
C ILE A 12 5.01 8.60 -8.75
N LEU A 13 4.40 7.44 -8.98
CA LEU A 13 3.23 6.96 -8.25
C LEU A 13 3.64 5.79 -7.34
N LEU A 14 3.29 5.88 -6.06
CA LEU A 14 3.36 4.77 -5.11
C LEU A 14 1.99 4.10 -5.02
N THR A 15 1.97 2.80 -5.29
CA THR A 15 0.86 1.92 -4.94
C THR A 15 1.01 1.50 -3.48
N SER A 16 0.39 2.27 -2.59
CA SER A 16 0.22 1.94 -1.17
C SER A 16 -0.95 0.96 -0.99
N THR A 17 -1.44 0.80 0.23
CA THR A 17 -2.42 -0.23 0.62
C THR A 17 -3.34 0.30 1.71
N SER A 18 -4.57 -0.21 1.81
CA SER A 18 -5.44 0.06 2.95
C SER A 18 -4.87 -0.46 4.27
N GLU A 19 -3.93 -1.41 4.24
CA GLU A 19 -3.25 -1.94 5.43
C GLU A 19 -2.44 -0.88 6.20
N VAL A 20 -2.14 0.29 5.61
CA VAL A 20 -1.51 1.40 6.36
C VAL A 20 -2.43 1.94 7.47
N TYR A 21 -3.74 1.66 7.38
CA TYR A 21 -4.72 1.97 8.41
C TYR A 21 -4.77 0.92 9.53
N GLY A 22 -4.19 -0.27 9.34
CA GLY A 22 -4.13 -1.33 10.34
C GLY A 22 -5.50 -1.87 10.74
N ASP A 23 -5.73 -1.99 12.04
CA ASP A 23 -7.03 -2.33 12.65
C ASP A 23 -7.76 -1.05 13.08
N PRO A 24 -8.54 -0.41 12.18
CA PRO A 24 -8.93 0.98 12.31
C PRO A 24 -9.94 1.15 13.44
N LEU A 25 -9.77 2.21 14.23
CA LEU A 25 -10.72 2.60 15.28
C LEU A 25 -11.84 3.51 14.75
N GLU A 26 -11.79 3.87 13.46
CA GLU A 26 -12.72 4.78 12.79
C GLU A 26 -13.28 4.13 11.51
N HIS A 27 -14.55 4.43 11.21
CA HIS A 27 -15.22 3.98 9.99
C HIS A 27 -16.09 5.10 9.39
N PRO A 28 -15.95 5.43 8.10
CA PRO A 28 -14.99 4.87 7.13
C PRO A 28 -13.55 5.36 7.36
N GLN A 29 -12.56 4.69 6.76
CA GLN A 29 -11.17 5.13 6.81
C GLN A 29 -10.91 6.22 5.75
N ILE A 30 -10.78 7.47 6.21
CA ILE A 30 -10.37 8.60 5.37
C ILE A 30 -8.84 8.77 5.39
N GLU A 31 -8.29 9.50 4.43
CA GLU A 31 -6.83 9.66 4.26
C GLU A 31 -6.15 10.38 5.42
N ALA A 32 -6.90 11.20 6.18
CA ALA A 32 -6.42 11.88 7.37
C ALA A 32 -6.23 10.94 8.57
N TYR A 33 -6.84 9.75 8.56
CA TYR A 33 -6.68 8.77 9.62
C TYR A 33 -5.26 8.18 9.61
N TRP A 34 -4.61 8.16 10.77
CA TRP A 34 -3.20 7.76 10.91
C TRP A 34 -2.97 6.25 10.87
N GLY A 35 -4.01 5.46 11.12
CA GLY A 35 -3.91 4.01 11.26
C GLY A 35 -3.57 3.54 12.68
N ASN A 36 -4.00 2.32 12.98
CA ASN A 36 -3.72 1.61 14.23
C ASN A 36 -3.01 0.29 13.88
N VAL A 37 -1.69 0.34 13.76
CA VAL A 37 -0.85 -0.75 13.24
C VAL A 37 0.12 -1.21 14.33
N ASN A 38 0.32 -2.54 14.43
CA ASN A 38 1.33 -3.11 15.32
C ASN A 38 2.70 -3.18 14.62
N PRO A 39 3.72 -2.42 15.07
CA PRO A 39 4.99 -2.29 14.36
C PRO A 39 5.89 -3.55 14.45
N ILE A 40 5.58 -4.49 15.34
CA ILE A 40 6.38 -5.71 15.57
C ILE A 40 5.57 -7.00 15.36
N GLY A 41 4.35 -6.89 14.87
CA GLY A 41 3.51 -8.05 14.54
C GLY A 41 4.01 -8.82 13.32
N VAL A 42 3.53 -10.04 13.12
CA VAL A 42 3.95 -10.91 11.99
C VAL A 42 3.69 -10.29 10.60
N ARG A 43 2.77 -9.33 10.51
CA ARG A 43 2.44 -8.59 9.28
C ARG A 43 3.22 -7.27 9.13
N SER A 44 3.97 -6.85 10.14
CA SER A 44 4.60 -5.52 10.17
C SER A 44 5.60 -5.29 9.04
N CYS A 45 6.25 -6.36 8.55
CA CYS A 45 7.14 -6.29 7.39
C CYS A 45 6.45 -5.69 6.15
N TYR A 46 5.15 -5.92 5.99
CA TYR A 46 4.35 -5.35 4.92
C TYR A 46 3.73 -4.02 5.33
N ASP A 47 3.06 -3.96 6.49
CA ASP A 47 2.28 -2.79 6.92
C ASP A 47 3.18 -1.58 7.17
N GLU A 48 4.22 -1.74 8.00
CA GLU A 48 5.22 -0.69 8.23
C GLU A 48 6.08 -0.44 7.00
N GLY A 49 6.35 -1.48 6.20
CA GLY A 49 7.04 -1.35 4.92
C GLY A 49 6.33 -0.38 3.96
N LYS A 50 5.00 -0.39 3.93
CA LYS A 50 4.20 0.55 3.13
C LYS A 50 4.09 1.93 3.78
N ARG A 51 4.00 2.01 5.12
CA ARG A 51 4.00 3.28 5.86
C ARG A 51 5.31 4.05 5.68
N VAL A 52 6.46 3.39 5.81
CA VAL A 52 7.78 4.02 5.57
C VAL A 52 7.94 4.42 4.10
N ALA A 53 7.35 3.68 3.16
CA ALA A 53 7.36 4.07 1.75
C ALA A 53 6.59 5.37 1.49
N GLU A 54 5.42 5.57 2.10
CA GLU A 54 4.69 6.86 2.02
C GLU A 54 5.50 8.01 2.61
N MET A 55 6.14 7.80 3.78
CA MET A 55 7.03 8.77 4.39
C MET A 55 8.17 9.18 3.45
N LEU A 56 8.87 8.21 2.85
CA LEU A 56 9.96 8.48 1.90
C LEU A 56 9.49 9.28 0.67
N MET A 57 8.30 8.99 0.14
CA MET A 57 7.73 9.75 -0.98
C MET A 57 7.55 11.22 -0.61
N PHE A 58 6.92 11.49 0.53
CA PHE A 58 6.69 12.85 1.00
C PHE A 58 7.99 13.58 1.36
N ASP A 59 8.97 12.90 1.94
CA ASP A 59 10.28 13.50 2.24
C ASP A 59 11.01 13.91 0.97
N TYR A 60 11.02 13.06 -0.05
CA TYR A 60 11.59 13.42 -1.34
C TYR A 60 10.85 14.58 -2.01
N HIS A 61 9.51 14.63 -1.90
CA HIS A 61 8.74 15.75 -2.40
C HIS A 61 9.11 17.06 -1.69
N ARG A 62 9.17 17.06 -0.35
CA ARG A 62 9.52 18.24 0.45
C ARG A 62 10.96 18.72 0.21
N GLN A 63 11.92 17.80 0.13
CA GLN A 63 13.34 18.14 0.03
C GLN A 63 13.81 18.41 -1.41
N HIS A 64 13.16 17.82 -2.41
CA HIS A 64 13.65 17.84 -3.79
C HIS A 64 12.60 18.30 -4.80
N GLY A 65 11.38 18.62 -4.37
CA GLY A 65 10.32 19.13 -5.24
C GLY A 65 9.80 18.11 -6.26
N ILE A 66 10.13 16.83 -6.14
CA ILE A 66 9.70 15.82 -7.11
C ILE A 66 8.19 15.62 -7.05
N GLU A 67 7.53 15.42 -8.19
CA GLU A 67 6.09 15.17 -8.20
C GLU A 67 5.78 13.73 -7.77
N ILE A 68 4.99 13.60 -6.72
CA ILE A 68 4.55 12.30 -6.18
C ILE A 68 3.04 12.12 -6.32
N ARG A 69 2.60 10.87 -6.44
CA ARG A 69 1.20 10.45 -6.26
C ARG A 69 1.18 9.21 -5.37
N ILE A 70 0.21 9.10 -4.48
CA ILE A 70 0.05 7.95 -3.59
C ILE A 70 -1.38 7.44 -3.74
N ALA A 71 -1.53 6.14 -3.99
CA ALA A 71 -2.83 5.48 -4.02
C ALA A 71 -2.88 4.43 -2.91
N ARG A 72 -3.80 4.57 -1.94
CA ARG A 72 -4.05 3.57 -0.89
C ARG A 72 -5.09 2.58 -1.40
N ILE A 73 -4.61 1.48 -1.96
CA ILE A 73 -5.45 0.51 -2.67
C ILE A 73 -6.13 -0.42 -1.66
N PHE A 74 -7.46 -0.49 -1.73
CA PHE A 74 -8.27 -1.48 -1.01
C PHE A 74 -8.30 -2.81 -1.77
N ASN A 75 -8.84 -3.85 -1.13
CA ASN A 75 -8.96 -5.19 -1.71
C ASN A 75 -9.47 -5.15 -3.15
N THR A 76 -8.63 -5.62 -4.07
CA THR A 76 -8.90 -5.65 -5.50
C THR A 76 -8.88 -7.10 -5.97
N TYR A 77 -9.82 -7.48 -6.83
CA TYR A 77 -9.89 -8.80 -7.44
C TYR A 77 -10.24 -8.71 -8.94
N GLY A 78 -9.92 -9.77 -9.72
CA GLY A 78 -10.24 -9.82 -11.14
C GLY A 78 -9.47 -10.90 -11.92
N PRO A 79 -9.61 -10.91 -13.25
CA PRO A 79 -8.88 -11.84 -14.12
C PRO A 79 -7.37 -11.76 -13.93
N ARG A 80 -6.67 -12.88 -14.13
CA ARG A 80 -5.19 -13.03 -14.02
C ARG A 80 -4.62 -12.90 -12.61
N MET A 81 -5.45 -12.89 -11.57
CA MET A 81 -4.97 -13.08 -10.21
C MET A 81 -4.25 -14.42 -10.09
N ASN A 82 -3.22 -14.45 -9.23
CA ASN A 82 -2.60 -15.70 -8.86
C ASN A 82 -3.62 -16.52 -8.04
N ILE A 83 -3.89 -17.75 -8.50
CA ILE A 83 -4.88 -18.63 -7.87
C ILE A 83 -4.47 -19.04 -6.45
N ASP A 84 -3.16 -19.06 -6.19
CA ASP A 84 -2.57 -19.43 -4.90
C ASP A 84 -2.10 -18.18 -4.13
N ASP A 85 -2.68 -16.99 -4.35
CA ASP A 85 -2.28 -15.76 -3.65
C ASP A 85 -2.66 -15.73 -2.15
N GLY A 86 -3.41 -16.74 -1.69
CA GLY A 86 -3.81 -16.93 -0.30
C GLY A 86 -4.92 -15.98 0.20
N ARG A 87 -5.48 -15.13 -0.68
CA ARG A 87 -6.59 -14.23 -0.33
C ARG A 87 -7.92 -14.99 -0.31
N VAL A 88 -8.89 -14.45 0.42
CA VAL A 88 -10.19 -15.10 0.63
C VAL A 88 -10.94 -15.35 -0.68
N VAL A 89 -11.03 -14.34 -1.57
CA VAL A 89 -11.80 -14.43 -2.81
C VAL A 89 -11.20 -15.45 -3.79
N SER A 90 -9.89 -15.40 -4.01
CA SER A 90 -9.16 -16.35 -4.85
C SER A 90 -9.23 -17.77 -4.28
N ASN A 91 -9.06 -17.94 -2.97
CA ASN A 91 -9.18 -19.26 -2.34
C ASN A 91 -10.57 -19.86 -2.50
N PHE A 92 -11.64 -19.08 -2.29
CA PHE A 92 -13.01 -19.58 -2.48
C PHE A 92 -13.29 -19.93 -3.94
N ILE A 93 -12.84 -19.11 -4.90
CA ILE A 93 -12.98 -19.42 -6.33
C ILE A 93 -12.18 -20.68 -6.69
N ALA A 94 -10.94 -20.80 -6.19
CA ALA A 94 -10.10 -21.96 -6.44
C ALA A 94 -10.69 -23.24 -5.86
N GLN A 95 -11.28 -23.19 -4.67
CA GLN A 95 -11.96 -24.32 -4.02
C GLN A 95 -13.29 -24.70 -4.69
N ALA A 96 -13.96 -23.77 -5.36
CA ALA A 96 -15.23 -24.03 -6.05
C ALA A 96 -15.03 -24.61 -7.46
N VAL A 97 -13.88 -24.33 -8.08
CA VAL A 97 -13.56 -24.73 -9.46
C VAL A 97 -12.59 -25.94 -9.51
N ARG A 98 -12.03 -26.34 -8.36
CA ARG A 98 -11.27 -27.59 -8.18
C ARG A 98 -12.15 -28.62 -7.48
#